data_AF-A0A821FEN4-F1
#
_entry.id   AF-A0A821FEN4-F1
#
_cell.length_a   1.000
_cell.length_b   1.000
_cell.length_c   1.000
_cell.angle_alpha   90.00
_cell.angle_beta   90.00
_cell.angle_gamma   90.00
#
_symmetry.space_group_name_H-M   'P 1'
#
loop_
_entity.id
_entity.type
_entity.pdbx_description
1 polymer ?
#
loop_
_entity_poly.entity_id
_entity_poly.type
_entity_poly.pdbx_seq_one_letter_code
_entity_poly.pdbx_strand_id
1 'polypeptide(L)'
;CSKRVEQITGCQIIDYKIDCLDLENLRNIFKKYSIYAIINCAALKAVDESVQKPILYYKNNIGCLLNLLTCMEEFNVKNFLFSSSAIVYGTPKYLPLDEKHPCIGDAITNPYG
;
A
#
# COMPACT_ATOMS: atom_id res chain seq x y z
N CYS A 1 8.99 6.92 -15.07
CA CYS A 1 9.74 5.77 -14.54
C CYS A 1 9.62 4.52 -15.42
N SER A 2 8.44 4.24 -15.97
CA SER A 2 8.09 2.99 -16.69
C SER A 2 9.07 2.64 -17.82
N LYS A 3 9.42 3.60 -18.71
CA LYS A 3 10.36 3.37 -19.83
C LYS A 3 11.72 2.79 -19.44
N ARG A 4 12.27 3.20 -18.29
CA ARG A 4 13.59 2.68 -17.83
C ARG A 4 13.47 1.25 -17.31
N VAL A 5 12.36 0.93 -16.65
CA VAL A 5 12.12 -0.44 -16.14
C VAL A 5 11.91 -1.39 -17.32
N GLU A 6 11.15 -0.99 -18.34
CA GLU A 6 10.96 -1.78 -19.57
C GLU A 6 12.29 -2.08 -20.28
N GLN A 7 13.20 -1.09 -20.34
CA GLN A 7 14.54 -1.29 -20.91
C GLN A 7 15.39 -2.30 -20.15
N ILE A 8 15.27 -2.35 -18.81
CA ILE A 8 16.03 -3.26 -17.95
C ILE A 8 15.44 -4.68 -18.01
N THR A 9 14.12 -4.80 -18.01
CA THR A 9 13.43 -6.09 -17.92
C THR A 9 13.16 -6.72 -19.28
N GLY A 10 13.12 -5.93 -20.36
CA GLY A 10 12.64 -6.36 -21.67
C GLY A 10 11.12 -6.61 -21.73
N CYS A 11 10.40 -6.33 -20.65
CA CYS A 11 8.96 -6.53 -20.55
C CYS A 11 8.22 -5.21 -20.73
N GLN A 12 7.10 -5.22 -21.45
CA GLN A 12 6.21 -4.07 -21.55
C GLN A 12 5.50 -3.82 -20.22
N ILE A 13 5.43 -2.56 -19.80
CA ILE A 13 4.74 -2.12 -18.59
C ILE A 13 3.54 -1.27 -19.00
N ILE A 14 2.36 -1.69 -18.56
CA ILE A 14 1.14 -0.91 -18.72
C ILE A 14 1.07 0.08 -17.57
N ASP A 15 1.18 1.36 -17.89
CA ASP A 15 1.21 2.46 -16.92
C ASP A 15 -0.12 3.21 -16.89
N TYR A 16 -0.65 3.44 -15.69
CA TYR A 16 -1.89 4.16 -15.45
C TYR A 16 -1.64 5.29 -14.44
N LYS A 17 -1.81 6.53 -14.90
CA LYS A 17 -1.77 7.70 -14.03
C LYS A 17 -3.14 7.92 -13.38
N ILE A 18 -3.41 7.17 -12.32
CA ILE A 18 -4.65 7.26 -11.54
C ILE A 18 -4.34 7.41 -10.05
N ASP A 19 -5.28 7.99 -9.31
CA ASP A 19 -5.28 8.00 -7.86
C ASP A 19 -6.04 6.76 -7.35
N CYS A 20 -5.47 6.03 -6.39
CA CYS A 20 -6.15 4.89 -5.80
C CYS A 20 -7.34 5.30 -4.90
N LEU A 21 -7.49 6.58 -4.58
CA LEU A 21 -8.71 7.13 -3.97
C LEU A 21 -9.89 7.24 -4.96
N ASP A 22 -9.63 7.18 -6.26
CA ASP A 22 -10.67 7.16 -7.28
C ASP A 22 -11.12 5.72 -7.56
N LEU A 23 -12.13 5.29 -6.82
CA LEU A 23 -12.67 3.94 -6.88
C LEU A 23 -13.21 3.58 -8.27
N GLU A 24 -13.82 4.53 -8.99
CA GLU A 24 -14.40 4.25 -10.31
C GLU A 24 -13.31 4.00 -11.36
N ASN A 25 -12.25 4.81 -11.35
CA ASN A 25 -11.10 4.57 -12.23
C ASN A 25 -10.38 3.25 -11.90
N LEU A 26 -10.28 2.92 -10.62
CA LEU A 26 -9.78 1.62 -10.16
C LEU A 26 -10.64 0.46 -10.71
N ARG A 27 -11.96 0.53 -10.53
CA ARG A 27 -12.90 -0.47 -11.08
C ARG A 27 -12.74 -0.63 -12.59
N ASN A 28 -12.54 0.47 -13.33
CA ASN A 28 -12.34 0.41 -14.78
C ASN A 28 -11.08 -0.38 -15.18
N ILE A 29 -10.01 -0.32 -14.39
CA ILE A 29 -8.81 -1.14 -14.61
C ILE A 29 -9.12 -2.62 -14.35
N PHE A 30 -9.79 -2.93 -13.23
CA PHE A 30 -10.19 -4.30 -12.90
C PHE A 30 -11.13 -4.93 -13.94
N LYS A 31 -12.03 -4.13 -14.55
CA LYS A 31 -12.88 -4.58 -15.66
C LYS A 31 -12.08 -4.91 -16.92
N LYS A 32 -10.98 -4.19 -17.16
CA LYS A 32 -10.19 -4.30 -18.38
C LYS A 32 -9.20 -5.48 -18.35
N TYR A 33 -8.78 -5.91 -17.17
CA TYR A 33 -7.73 -6.92 -17.02
C TYR A 33 -8.13 -8.04 -16.07
N SER A 34 -7.75 -9.27 -16.41
CA SER A 34 -7.79 -10.38 -15.45
C SER A 34 -6.56 -10.29 -14.54
N ILE A 35 -6.76 -9.72 -13.36
CA ILE A 35 -5.68 -9.49 -12.38
C ILE A 35 -5.51 -10.75 -11.53
N TYR A 36 -4.30 -11.33 -11.55
CA TYR A 36 -3.98 -12.49 -10.71
C TYR A 36 -3.64 -12.10 -9.27
N ALA A 37 -2.86 -11.02 -9.09
CA ALA A 37 -2.38 -10.56 -7.80
C ALA A 37 -2.16 -9.05 -7.79
N ILE A 38 -2.19 -8.47 -6.59
CA ILE A 38 -1.96 -7.04 -6.36
C ILE A 38 -0.83 -6.87 -5.34
N ILE A 39 0.09 -5.96 -5.66
CA ILE A 39 1.13 -5.50 -4.74
C ILE A 39 0.81 -4.05 -4.40
N ASN A 40 0.39 -3.77 -3.15
CA ASN A 40 0.08 -2.42 -2.72
C ASN A 40 1.31 -1.71 -2.17
N CYS A 41 1.88 -0.82 -2.98
CA CYS A 41 2.94 0.11 -2.59
C CYS A 41 2.44 1.57 -2.54
N ALA A 42 1.13 1.81 -2.68
CA ALA A 42 0.54 3.15 -2.76
C ALA A 42 0.28 3.72 -1.37
N ALA A 43 1.33 4.28 -0.75
CA ALA A 43 1.24 4.94 0.54
C ALA A 43 2.18 6.15 0.64
N LEU A 44 1.72 7.19 1.34
CA LEU A 44 2.61 8.21 1.89
C LEU A 44 3.43 7.57 3.00
N LYS A 45 4.74 7.86 3.04
CA LYS A 45 5.70 7.12 3.87
C LYS A 45 6.59 7.99 4.78
N ALA A 46 6.43 9.30 4.74
CA ALA A 46 7.31 10.19 5.51
C ALA A 46 6.78 10.33 6.95
N VAL A 47 7.59 9.87 7.92
CA VAL A 47 7.24 9.92 9.34
C VAL A 47 6.97 11.36 9.81
N ASP A 48 7.88 12.28 9.52
CA ASP A 48 7.77 13.67 10.00
C ASP A 48 6.54 14.39 9.44
N GLU A 49 6.22 14.16 8.15
CA GLU A 49 5.01 14.74 7.54
C GLU A 49 3.74 14.10 8.10
N SER A 50 3.76 12.80 8.40
CA SER A 50 2.59 12.11 8.98
C SER A 50 2.15 12.74 10.30
N VAL A 51 3.10 13.17 11.13
CA VAL A 51 2.83 13.86 12.40
C VAL A 51 2.22 15.24 12.15
N GLN A 52 2.69 15.96 11.13
CA GLN A 52 2.18 17.27 10.76
C GLN A 52 0.79 17.20 10.08
N LYS A 53 0.52 16.12 9.32
CA LYS A 53 -0.68 15.95 8.50
C LYS A 53 -1.33 14.56 8.70
N PRO A 54 -1.76 14.21 9.92
CA PRO A 54 -2.28 12.88 10.23
C PRO A 54 -3.47 12.48 9.36
N ILE A 55 -4.44 13.39 9.18
CA ILE A 55 -5.66 13.13 8.41
C ILE A 55 -5.35 12.82 6.94
N LEU A 56 -4.33 13.46 6.37
CA LEU A 56 -3.91 13.19 4.99
C LEU A 56 -3.37 11.75 4.86
N TYR A 57 -2.53 11.33 5.80
CA TYR A 57 -1.95 9.99 5.81
C TYR A 57 -3.01 8.90 6.00
N TYR A 58 -3.95 9.09 6.93
CA TYR A 58 -5.07 8.16 7.10
C TYR A 58 -5.96 8.11 5.86
N LYS A 59 -6.37 9.28 5.33
CA LYS A 59 -7.23 9.33 4.14
C LYS A 59 -6.56 8.64 2.95
N ASN A 60 -5.28 8.90 2.72
CA ASN A 60 -4.56 8.32 1.59
C ASN A 60 -4.30 6.82 1.81
N ASN A 61 -3.59 6.44 2.87
CA ASN A 61 -3.08 5.08 3.02
C ASN A 61 -4.21 4.08 3.29
N ILE A 62 -5.15 4.44 4.16
CA ILE A 62 -6.30 3.58 4.46
C ILE A 62 -7.34 3.65 3.34
N GLY A 63 -7.63 4.84 2.82
CA GLY A 63 -8.60 5.00 1.73
C GLY A 63 -8.20 4.23 0.47
N CYS A 64 -6.95 4.34 0.03
CA CYS A 64 -6.43 3.59 -1.12
C CYS A 64 -6.48 2.08 -0.87
N LEU A 65 -6.12 1.62 0.33
CA LEU A 65 -6.20 0.21 0.70
C LEU A 65 -7.64 -0.30 0.65
N LEU A 66 -8.59 0.42 1.23
CA LEU A 66 -10.01 0.06 1.22
C LEU A 66 -10.60 0.01 -0.19
N ASN A 67 -10.24 0.96 -1.05
CA ASN A 67 -10.68 0.95 -2.44
C ASN A 67 -10.12 -0.26 -3.21
N LEU A 68 -8.83 -0.57 -3.03
CA LEU A 68 -8.22 -1.75 -3.63
C LEU A 68 -8.91 -3.03 -3.17
N LEU A 69 -9.11 -3.20 -1.86
CA LEU A 69 -9.76 -4.38 -1.30
C LEU A 69 -11.22 -4.52 -1.77
N THR A 70 -11.95 -3.41 -1.86
CA THR A 70 -13.31 -3.38 -2.44
C THR A 70 -13.31 -3.93 -3.87
N CYS A 71 -12.41 -3.44 -4.74
CA CYS A 71 -12.29 -3.96 -6.10
C CYS A 71 -11.82 -5.43 -6.12
N MET A 72 -10.90 -5.83 -5.24
CA MET A 72 -10.46 -7.22 -5.15
C MET A 72 -11.62 -8.16 -4.82
N GLU A 73 -12.50 -7.76 -3.91
CA GLU A 73 -13.71 -8.51 -3.57
C GLU A 73 -14.67 -8.57 -4.76
N GLU A 74 -15.00 -7.42 -5.38
CA GLU A 74 -15.92 -7.32 -6.53
C GLU A 74 -15.50 -8.18 -7.72
N PHE A 75 -14.19 -8.28 -7.99
CA PHE A 75 -13.63 -9.00 -9.15
C PHE A 75 -12.96 -10.32 -8.77
N ASN A 76 -13.14 -10.79 -7.52
CA ASN A 76 -12.65 -12.07 -7.01
C ASN A 76 -11.13 -12.28 -7.15
N VAL A 77 -10.34 -11.22 -6.93
CA VAL A 77 -8.87 -11.27 -6.88
C VAL A 77 -8.45 -11.57 -5.44
N LYS A 78 -7.72 -12.67 -5.22
CA LYS A 78 -7.42 -13.16 -3.86
C LYS A 78 -5.98 -13.00 -3.40
N ASN A 79 -5.06 -12.79 -4.35
CA ASN A 79 -3.65 -12.69 -4.03
C ASN A 79 -3.29 -11.22 -3.76
N PHE A 80 -2.96 -10.91 -2.51
CA PHE A 80 -2.62 -9.57 -2.06
C PHE A 80 -1.28 -9.56 -1.33
N LEU A 81 -0.40 -8.65 -1.73
CA LEU A 81 0.84 -8.35 -1.04
C LEU A 81 0.82 -6.89 -0.58
N PHE A 82 0.89 -6.67 0.74
CA PHE A 82 0.89 -5.34 1.35
C PHE A 82 2.31 -4.92 1.73
N SER A 83 2.73 -3.73 1.27
CA SER A 83 4.01 -3.14 1.68
C SER A 83 3.92 -2.53 3.08
N SER A 84 4.03 -3.37 4.12
CA SER A 84 4.13 -2.92 5.52
C SER A 84 5.50 -2.29 5.84
N SER A 85 5.70 -1.84 7.09
CA SER A 85 6.93 -1.23 7.57
C SER A 85 7.28 -1.74 8.96
N ALA A 86 8.57 -1.80 9.31
CA ALA A 86 9.03 -2.16 10.65
C ALA A 86 8.57 -1.17 11.74
N ILE A 87 8.07 0.01 11.36
CA ILE A 87 7.48 1.00 12.28
C ILE A 87 6.28 0.44 13.05
N VAL A 88 5.60 -0.58 12.51
CA VAL A 88 4.49 -1.26 13.21
C VAL A 88 4.93 -1.94 14.51
N TYR A 89 6.23 -2.21 14.68
CA TYR A 89 6.80 -2.74 15.92
C TYR A 89 7.15 -1.66 16.95
N GLY A 90 7.11 -0.39 16.55
CA GLY A 90 7.39 0.73 17.44
C GLY A 90 8.78 0.67 18.08
N THR A 91 8.85 0.87 19.40
CA THR A 91 10.09 0.64 20.17
C THR A 91 10.29 -0.85 20.45
N PRO A 92 11.31 -1.52 19.87
CA PRO A 92 11.49 -2.95 20.02
C PRO A 92 11.75 -3.37 21.47
N LYS A 93 11.01 -4.37 21.95
CA LYS A 93 11.25 -4.98 23.28
C LYS A 93 12.48 -5.89 23.33
N TYR A 94 12.90 -6.45 22.19
CA TYR A 94 14.06 -7.33 22.07
C TYR A 94 14.56 -7.38 20.62
N LEU A 95 15.78 -7.91 20.44
CA LEU A 95 16.43 -8.12 19.16
C LEU A 95 17.01 -9.55 19.07
N PRO A 96 17.08 -10.17 17.87
CA PRO A 96 16.54 -9.67 16.60
C PRO A 96 15.00 -9.62 16.58
N LEU A 97 14.45 -8.73 15.76
CA LEU A 97 12.99 -8.63 15.55
C LEU A 97 12.51 -9.85 14.74
N ASP A 98 11.39 -10.43 15.17
CA ASP A 98 10.66 -11.48 14.46
C ASP A 98 9.15 -11.13 14.39
N GLU A 99 8.36 -11.91 13.65
CA GLU A 99 6.92 -11.69 13.49
C GLU A 99 6.10 -12.01 14.75
N LYS A 100 6.73 -12.57 15.80
CA LYS A 100 6.09 -12.77 17.11
C LYS A 100 6.15 -11.50 17.97
N HIS A 101 6.86 -10.47 17.52
CA HIS A 101 6.89 -9.20 18.21
C HIS A 101 5.48 -8.57 18.26
N PRO A 102 5.06 -8.00 19.40
CA PRO A 102 3.75 -7.39 19.49
C PRO A 102 3.66 -6.14 18.60
N CYS A 103 2.69 -6.14 17.68
CA CYS A 103 2.39 -5.02 16.77
C CYS A 103 1.34 -4.04 17.33
N ILE A 104 1.15 -3.98 18.65
CA ILE A 104 0.00 -3.29 19.28
C ILE A 104 0.46 -2.52 20.53
N GLY A 105 0.05 -1.24 20.62
CA GLY A 105 0.13 -0.41 21.84
C GLY A 105 0.90 0.89 21.68
N ASP A 106 1.33 1.48 22.81
CA ASP A 106 2.05 2.77 22.96
C ASP A 106 3.38 2.88 22.18
N ALA A 107 3.71 1.88 21.38
CA ALA A 107 4.95 1.77 20.63
C ALA A 107 4.88 2.47 19.25
N ILE A 108 3.69 2.61 18.64
CA ILE A 108 3.53 3.35 17.38
C ILE A 108 3.61 4.84 17.67
N THR A 109 4.64 5.50 17.12
CA THR A 109 4.98 6.89 17.46
C THR A 109 4.45 7.92 16.49
N ASN A 110 3.84 7.51 15.38
CA ASN A 110 3.44 8.42 14.30
C ASN A 110 2.28 7.86 13.45
N PRO A 111 1.47 8.72 12.79
CA PRO A 111 0.32 8.31 11.98
C PRO A 111 0.60 7.48 10.71
N TYR A 112 1.86 7.37 10.28
CA TYR A 112 2.22 6.50 9.15
C TYR A 112 2.32 5.02 9.56
N GLY A 113 2.79 4.75 10.79
CA GLY A 113 2.89 3.41 11.37
C GLY A 113 1.54 2.85 11.78
#